data_AF-A0A934HE41-F1
#
_entry.id   AF-A0A934HE41-F1
#
_cell.length_a   1.000
_cell.length_b   1.000
_cell.length_c   1.000
_cell.angle_alpha   90.00
_cell.angle_beta   90.00
_cell.angle_gamma   90.00
#
_symmetry.space_group_name_H-M   'P 1'
#
loop_
_entity.id
_entity.type
_entity.pdbx_description
1 polymer ?
#
loop_
_entity_poly.entity_id
_entity_poly.type
_entity_poly.pdbx_seq_one_letter_code
_entity_poly.pdbx_strand_id
1 'polypeptide(L)'
;LLAVRAVLDRCHSTQEAIDFLQRVRHARAINFLVADSSGDLAVVEASPRRVVVRRSDSGFIVATNHFQSDEMAHCEYMRRRPQSSYPRLCTLRQWFAARSGPVTAGDMQGILSLPYPRGVCWMPKTRRGIRTIWSWTAELGTGELVFANGSPVEVPYRAFGLA
;
A
#
# COMPACT_ATOMS: atom_id res chain seq x y z
N LEU A 1 0.47 11.59 8.90
CA LEU A 1 -0.94 11.62 9.32
C LEU A 1 -1.63 12.87 8.77
N LEU A 2 -1.10 14.08 9.00
CA LEU A 2 -1.68 15.31 8.44
C LEU A 2 -1.82 15.29 6.91
N ALA A 3 -0.78 14.90 6.16
CA ALA A 3 -0.87 14.83 4.69
C ALA A 3 -1.96 13.87 4.18
N VAL A 4 -2.09 12.68 4.81
CA VAL A 4 -3.13 11.70 4.45
C VAL A 4 -4.51 12.28 4.72
N ARG A 5 -4.71 12.90 5.90
CA ARG A 5 -6.00 13.51 6.23
C ARG A 5 -6.35 14.66 5.29
N ALA A 6 -5.39 15.52 4.95
CA ALA A 6 -5.60 16.62 4.02
C ALA A 6 -5.98 16.13 2.62
N VAL A 7 -5.35 15.05 2.12
CA VAL A 7 -5.74 14.42 0.85
C VAL A 7 -7.18 13.91 0.94
N LEU A 8 -7.53 13.13 1.97
CA LEU A 8 -8.88 12.57 2.12
C LEU A 8 -9.97 13.64 2.34
N ASP A 9 -9.63 14.81 2.88
CA ASP A 9 -10.58 15.91 3.16
C ASP A 9 -10.75 16.90 2.00
N ARG A 10 -9.83 16.92 1.02
CA ARG A 10 -9.71 18.02 0.04
C ARG A 10 -9.52 17.58 -1.41
N CYS A 11 -9.10 16.34 -1.66
CA CYS A 11 -8.82 15.85 -3.01
C CYS A 11 -9.93 14.90 -3.45
N HIS A 12 -10.42 15.10 -4.68
CA HIS A 12 -11.49 14.30 -5.29
C HIS A 12 -10.99 13.34 -6.37
N SER A 13 -9.72 13.44 -6.76
CA SER A 13 -9.08 12.56 -7.74
C SER A 13 -7.65 12.19 -7.33
N THR A 14 -7.13 11.12 -7.93
CA THR A 14 -5.74 10.70 -7.80
C THR A 14 -4.80 11.80 -8.25
N GLN A 15 -5.14 12.54 -9.31
CA GLN A 15 -4.33 13.65 -9.80
C GLN A 15 -4.28 14.82 -8.80
N GLU A 16 -5.42 15.21 -8.21
CA GLU A 16 -5.43 16.25 -7.16
C GLU A 16 -4.60 15.83 -5.93
N ALA A 17 -4.67 14.55 -5.55
CA ALA A 17 -3.86 14.01 -4.46
C ALA A 17 -2.36 14.06 -4.77
N ILE A 18 -1.97 13.71 -6.00
CA ILE A 18 -0.59 13.81 -6.49
C ILE A 18 -0.11 15.26 -6.42
N ASP A 19 -0.86 16.20 -7.00
CA ASP A 19 -0.48 17.62 -7.05
C ASP A 19 -0.34 18.20 -5.64
N PHE A 20 -1.25 17.86 -4.73
CA PHE A 20 -1.16 18.24 -3.33
C PHE A 20 0.12 17.67 -2.67
N LEU A 21 0.37 16.37 -2.84
CA LEU A 21 1.52 15.70 -2.23
C LEU A 21 2.85 16.17 -2.81
N GLN A 22 2.91 16.62 -4.06
CA GLN A 22 4.11 17.23 -4.64
C GLN A 22 4.38 18.63 -4.08
N ARG A 23 3.34 19.39 -3.74
CA ARG A 23 3.45 20.77 -3.26
C ARG A 23 3.81 20.88 -1.77
N VAL A 24 3.34 19.96 -0.93
CA VAL A 24 3.57 20.03 0.52
C VAL A 24 4.97 19.58 0.92
N ARG A 25 5.51 20.15 2.01
CA ARG A 25 6.77 19.68 2.59
C ARG A 25 6.56 18.40 3.41
N HIS A 26 7.37 17.38 3.11
CA HIS A 26 7.35 16.11 3.84
C HIS A 26 8.40 16.09 4.94
N ALA A 27 8.00 15.65 6.13
CA ALA A 27 8.90 15.55 7.28
C ALA A 27 9.79 14.28 7.26
N ARG A 28 9.45 13.28 6.45
CA ARG A 28 10.14 11.98 6.39
C ARG A 28 9.91 11.27 5.06
N ALA A 29 10.76 10.29 4.78
CA ALA A 29 10.57 9.33 3.70
C ALA A 29 9.29 8.51 3.92
N ILE A 30 8.41 8.47 2.93
CA ILE A 30 7.12 7.76 2.96
C ILE A 30 6.62 7.45 1.54
N ASN A 31 5.96 6.30 1.38
CA ASN A 31 5.19 5.97 0.19
C ASN A 31 3.71 6.25 0.46
N PHE A 32 3.06 6.98 -0.44
CA PHE A 32 1.60 7.10 -0.47
C PHE A 32 1.06 6.31 -1.65
N LEU A 33 0.30 5.26 -1.39
CA LEU A 33 -0.53 4.61 -2.42
C LEU A 33 -1.84 5.39 -2.48
N VAL A 34 -2.15 5.96 -3.64
CA VAL A 34 -3.35 6.78 -3.89
C VAL A 34 -4.16 6.14 -5.02
N ALA A 35 -5.47 6.23 -4.88
CA ALA A 35 -6.45 5.67 -5.79
C ALA A 35 -7.74 6.49 -5.75
N ASP A 36 -8.51 6.51 -6.83
CA ASP A 36 -9.83 7.13 -6.88
C ASP A 36 -10.89 6.20 -7.52
N SER A 37 -12.14 6.65 -7.54
CA SER A 37 -13.29 5.89 -8.05
C SER A 37 -13.26 5.62 -9.56
N SER A 38 -12.40 6.30 -10.32
CA SER A 38 -12.21 6.01 -11.75
C SER A 38 -11.29 4.81 -11.99
N GLY A 39 -10.62 4.32 -10.94
CA GLY A 39 -9.59 3.30 -11.04
C GLY A 39 -8.20 3.85 -11.35
N ASP A 40 -7.99 5.17 -11.33
CA ASP A 40 -6.64 5.74 -11.41
C ASP A 40 -5.85 5.36 -10.16
N LEU A 41 -4.58 4.99 -10.35
CA LEU A 41 -3.71 4.45 -9.31
C LEU A 41 -2.32 5.06 -9.43
N ALA A 42 -1.77 5.51 -8.30
CA ALA A 42 -0.38 5.96 -8.25
C ALA A 42 0.28 5.68 -6.90
N VAL A 43 1.60 5.59 -6.91
CA VAL A 43 2.42 5.64 -5.69
C VAL A 43 3.25 6.92 -5.72
N VAL A 44 3.04 7.79 -4.73
CA VAL A 44 3.86 8.98 -4.50
C VAL A 44 4.95 8.63 -3.49
N GLU A 45 6.19 8.57 -3.95
CA GLU A 45 7.38 8.37 -3.14
C GLU A 45 7.88 9.74 -2.69
N ALA A 46 7.78 10.04 -1.40
CA ALA A 46 8.02 11.37 -0.87
C ALA A 46 9.06 11.38 0.23
N SER A 47 9.91 12.41 0.23
CA SER A 47 10.92 12.68 1.25
C SER A 47 11.06 14.18 1.48
N PRO A 48 11.78 14.65 2.51
CA PRO A 48 12.05 16.07 2.69
C PRO A 48 12.79 16.74 1.52
N ARG A 49 13.47 15.95 0.68
CA ARG A 49 14.34 16.44 -0.40
C ARG A 49 13.72 16.34 -1.78
N ARG A 50 12.85 15.35 -1.98
CA ARG A 50 12.33 14.98 -3.31
C ARG A 50 11.01 14.24 -3.20
N VAL A 51 10.17 14.42 -4.21
CA VAL A 51 8.94 13.66 -4.43
C VAL A 51 8.98 13.11 -5.86
N VAL A 52 8.64 11.84 -6.03
CA VAL A 52 8.55 11.14 -7.32
C VAL A 52 7.23 10.38 -7.37
N VAL A 53 6.58 10.37 -8.52
CA VAL A 53 5.30 9.68 -8.74
C VAL A 53 5.57 8.48 -9.63
N ARG A 54 5.10 7.31 -9.19
CA ARG A 54 5.07 6.10 -10.00
C ARG A 54 3.63 5.79 -10.39
N ARG A 55 3.44 5.51 -11.67
CA ARG A 55 2.19 4.96 -12.24
C ARG A 55 2.48 3.54 -12.75
N SER A 56 1.43 2.79 -13.07
CA SER A 56 1.55 1.45 -13.64
C SER A 56 0.63 1.30 -14.83
N ASP A 57 1.18 0.85 -15.96
CA ASP A 57 0.41 0.57 -17.18
C ASP A 57 -0.28 -0.80 -17.12
N SER A 58 0.11 -1.67 -16.19
CA SER A 58 -0.43 -3.03 -16.05
C SER A 58 -1.66 -3.14 -15.15
N GLY A 59 -2.15 -2.00 -14.62
CA GLY A 59 -3.24 -1.99 -13.63
C GLY A 59 -2.82 -2.51 -12.24
N PHE A 60 -1.53 -2.76 -12.01
CA PHE A 60 -1.00 -3.23 -10.73
C PHE A 60 0.15 -2.37 -10.24
N ILE A 61 0.00 -1.80 -9.05
CA ILE A 61 1.04 -1.03 -8.40
C ILE A 61 1.12 -1.41 -6.92
N VAL A 62 2.35 -1.53 -6.42
CA VAL A 62 2.63 -1.93 -5.04
C VAL A 62 3.56 -0.93 -4.39
N ALA A 63 3.29 -0.67 -3.11
CA ALA A 63 4.22 -0.02 -2.20
C ALA A 63 4.49 -0.94 -1.00
N THR A 64 5.75 -1.04 -0.60
CA THR A 64 6.10 -1.60 0.71
C THR A 64 6.79 -0.51 1.54
N ASN A 65 7.88 -0.79 2.22
CA ASN A 65 8.57 0.14 3.13
C ASN A 65 9.92 0.63 2.56
N HIS A 66 10.11 0.54 1.24
CA HIS A 66 11.23 1.14 0.51
C HIS A 66 10.74 1.87 -0.74
N PHE A 67 11.57 2.78 -1.24
CA PHE A 67 11.37 3.44 -2.52
C PHE A 67 11.75 2.50 -3.66
N GLN A 68 11.00 2.53 -4.75
CA GLN A 68 11.23 1.71 -5.94
C GLN A 68 11.73 2.53 -7.14
N SER A 69 11.64 3.88 -7.08
CA SER A 69 12.25 4.74 -8.10
C SER A 69 13.74 4.96 -7.82
N ASP A 70 14.56 4.89 -8.87
CA ASP A 70 16.01 5.07 -8.78
C ASP A 70 16.36 6.48 -8.28
N GLU A 71 15.55 7.46 -8.67
CA GLU A 71 15.63 8.86 -8.25
C GLU A 71 15.52 9.05 -6.73
N MET A 72 14.83 8.14 -6.05
CA MET A 72 14.55 8.19 -4.63
C MET A 72 15.49 7.32 -3.80
N ALA A 73 16.37 6.52 -4.43
CA ALA A 73 17.28 5.60 -3.73
C ALA A 73 18.11 6.27 -2.62
N HIS A 74 18.58 7.50 -2.87
CA HIS A 74 19.38 8.30 -1.92
C HIS A 74 18.56 9.04 -0.86
N CYS A 75 17.23 9.07 -1.02
CA CYS A 75 16.31 9.71 -0.09
C CYS A 75 15.76 8.75 0.96
N GLU A 76 16.06 7.46 0.83
CA GLU A 76 15.54 6.42 1.71
C GLU A 76 16.26 6.40 3.06
N TYR A 77 15.49 6.22 4.14
CA TYR A 77 16.05 6.04 5.47
C TYR A 77 16.29 4.54 5.79
N MET A 78 17.36 4.00 5.21
CA MET A 78 17.74 2.58 5.24
C MET A 78 17.68 1.94 6.65
N ARG A 79 18.09 2.67 7.70
CA ARG A 79 18.12 2.15 9.09
C ARG A 79 16.75 1.78 9.65
N ARG A 80 15.65 2.34 9.11
CA ARG A 80 14.28 2.02 9.54
C ARG A 80 13.55 1.10 8.58
N ARG A 81 14.17 0.68 7.48
CA ARG A 81 13.56 -0.26 6.54
C ARG A 81 13.47 -1.66 7.16
N PRO A 82 12.28 -2.27 7.22
CA PRO A 82 12.15 -3.70 7.51
C PRO A 82 12.90 -4.55 6.48
N GLN A 83 13.70 -5.51 6.93
CA GLN A 83 14.36 -6.49 6.04
C GLN A 83 13.35 -7.23 5.14
N SER A 84 12.11 -7.40 5.61
CA SER A 84 11.01 -8.03 4.85
C SER A 84 10.45 -7.17 3.72
N SER A 85 10.92 -5.93 3.53
CA SER A 85 10.32 -5.03 2.55
C SER A 85 10.52 -5.48 1.09
N TYR A 86 11.75 -5.80 0.70
CA TYR A 86 12.02 -6.33 -0.64
C TYR A 86 11.40 -7.70 -0.87
N PRO A 87 11.55 -8.67 0.05
CA PRO A 87 10.94 -9.98 -0.16
C PRO A 87 9.42 -9.94 -0.32
N ARG A 88 8.69 -9.11 0.44
CA ARG A 88 7.24 -8.94 0.25
C ARG A 88 6.89 -8.32 -1.10
N LEU A 89 7.71 -7.36 -1.58
CA LEU A 89 7.54 -6.81 -2.92
C LEU A 89 7.72 -7.90 -3.99
N CYS A 90 8.76 -8.73 -3.85
CA CYS A 90 9.00 -9.86 -4.76
C CYS A 90 7.82 -10.85 -4.73
N THR A 91 7.32 -11.22 -3.55
CA THR A 91 6.14 -12.09 -3.41
C THR A 91 4.93 -11.51 -4.14
N LEU A 92 4.62 -10.21 -3.97
CA LEU A 92 3.48 -9.57 -4.63
C LEU A 92 3.65 -9.48 -6.15
N ARG A 93 4.85 -9.17 -6.64
CA ARG A 93 5.14 -9.12 -8.08
C ARG A 93 5.03 -10.49 -8.73
N GLN A 94 5.59 -11.53 -8.09
CA GLN A 94 5.50 -12.90 -8.58
C GLN A 94 4.06 -13.41 -8.54
N TRP A 95 3.33 -13.12 -7.45
CA TRP A 95 1.92 -13.45 -7.33
C TRP A 95 1.11 -12.81 -8.46
N PHE A 96 1.31 -11.52 -8.76
CA PHE A 96 0.59 -10.86 -9.84
C PHE A 96 0.98 -11.39 -11.22
N ALA A 97 2.29 -11.60 -11.47
CA ALA A 97 2.80 -12.09 -12.75
C ALA A 97 2.35 -13.52 -13.08
N ALA A 98 2.03 -14.33 -12.07
CA ALA A 98 1.56 -15.71 -12.25
C ALA A 98 0.05 -15.81 -12.55
N ARG A 99 -0.68 -14.70 -12.58
CA ARG A 99 -2.14 -14.70 -12.73
C ARG A 99 -2.56 -14.49 -14.18
N SER A 100 -3.70 -15.09 -14.50
CA SER A 100 -4.47 -14.80 -15.71
C SER A 100 -5.83 -14.23 -15.30
N GLY A 101 -6.27 -13.18 -15.99
CA GLY A 101 -7.55 -12.53 -15.73
C GLY A 101 -7.51 -11.47 -14.62
N PRO A 102 -8.68 -10.88 -14.30
CA PRO A 102 -8.78 -9.79 -13.33
C PRO A 102 -8.44 -10.24 -11.90
N VAL A 103 -8.01 -9.28 -11.09
CA VAL A 103 -7.79 -9.48 -9.66
C VAL A 103 -9.11 -9.25 -8.92
N THR A 104 -9.59 -10.24 -8.18
CA THR A 104 -10.78 -10.08 -7.33
C THR A 104 -10.40 -9.66 -5.92
N ALA A 105 -11.36 -9.14 -5.15
CA ALA A 105 -11.18 -8.89 -3.73
C ALA A 105 -10.75 -10.15 -2.96
N GLY A 106 -11.31 -11.32 -3.29
CA GLY A 106 -10.94 -12.60 -2.66
C GLY A 106 -9.49 -12.99 -2.93
N ASP A 107 -8.98 -12.74 -4.14
CA ASP A 107 -7.58 -12.96 -4.48
C ASP A 107 -6.64 -12.07 -3.65
N MET A 108 -6.97 -10.80 -3.51
CA MET A 108 -6.23 -9.84 -2.69
C MET A 108 -6.24 -10.24 -1.22
N GLN A 109 -7.42 -10.59 -0.69
CA GLN A 109 -7.56 -11.07 0.68
C GLN A 109 -6.73 -12.34 0.92
N GLY A 110 -6.71 -13.27 -0.05
CA GLY A 110 -5.91 -14.49 0.02
C GLY A 110 -4.41 -14.21 0.18
N ILE A 111 -3.82 -13.38 -0.67
CA ILE A 111 -2.38 -13.06 -0.57
C ILE A 111 -2.05 -12.21 0.68
N LEU A 112 -2.97 -11.35 1.10
CA LEU A 112 -2.85 -10.54 2.32
C LEU A 112 -2.99 -11.36 3.61
N SER A 113 -3.72 -12.48 3.59
CA SER A 113 -3.90 -13.40 4.72
C SER A 113 -2.83 -14.48 4.82
N LEU A 114 -1.96 -14.65 3.83
CA LEU A 114 -0.90 -15.66 3.87
C LEU A 114 0.34 -15.13 4.59
N PRO A 115 0.94 -15.88 5.54
CA PRO A 115 2.20 -15.50 6.16
C PRO A 115 3.32 -15.36 5.12
N TYR A 116 4.13 -14.32 5.24
CA TYR A 116 5.37 -14.19 4.47
C TYR A 116 6.32 -15.37 4.80
N PRO A 117 6.97 -16.04 3.80
CA PRO A 117 7.12 -15.63 2.40
C PRO A 117 6.06 -16.10 1.40
N ARG A 118 5.10 -16.92 1.83
CA ARG A 118 4.01 -17.40 0.93
C ARG A 118 3.02 -16.30 0.57
N GLY A 119 2.85 -15.31 1.44
CA GLY A 119 2.12 -14.07 1.18
C GLY A 119 2.84 -12.87 1.79
N VAL A 120 2.08 -11.92 2.30
CA VAL A 120 2.64 -10.69 2.87
C VAL A 120 2.26 -10.43 4.32
N CYS A 121 1.40 -11.25 4.92
CA CYS A 121 1.04 -11.10 6.32
C CYS A 121 2.27 -11.30 7.20
N TRP A 122 2.54 -10.35 8.09
CA TRP A 122 3.65 -10.46 9.01
C TRP A 122 3.19 -11.18 10.28
N MET A 123 3.72 -12.37 10.48
CA MET A 123 3.60 -13.11 11.73
C MET A 123 4.85 -12.91 12.57
N PRO A 124 4.72 -12.52 13.85
CA PRO A 124 5.87 -12.29 14.70
C PRO A 124 6.51 -13.63 15.07
N LYS A 125 7.83 -13.76 14.87
CA LYS A 125 8.59 -14.94 15.32
C LYS A 125 8.84 -14.95 16.83
N THR A 126 8.67 -13.80 17.48
CA THR A 126 8.88 -13.60 18.93
C THR A 126 7.78 -12.69 19.49
N ARG A 127 7.53 -12.73 20.80
CA ARG A 127 6.52 -11.87 21.44
C ARG A 127 6.72 -10.35 21.24
N ARG A 128 7.93 -9.90 20.89
CA ARG A 128 8.25 -8.48 20.62
C ARG A 128 8.41 -8.17 19.12
N GLY A 129 8.07 -9.11 18.25
CA GLY A 129 8.20 -8.95 16.80
C GLY A 129 7.12 -8.05 16.19
N ILE A 130 7.44 -7.45 15.06
CA ILE A 130 6.46 -6.72 14.24
C ILE A 130 5.44 -7.75 13.69
N ARG A 131 4.16 -7.38 13.73
CA ARG A 131 3.06 -8.18 13.18
C ARG A 131 2.10 -7.31 12.38
N THR A 132 1.39 -7.93 11.44
CA THR A 132 0.20 -7.31 10.85
C THR A 132 -0.88 -7.23 11.92
N ILE A 133 -1.39 -6.02 12.17
CA ILE A 133 -2.38 -5.75 13.24
C ILE A 133 -3.81 -5.62 12.70
N TRP A 134 -3.97 -5.32 11.42
CA TRP A 134 -5.24 -5.25 10.68
C TRP A 134 -4.94 -5.31 9.19
N SER A 135 -5.95 -5.57 8.37
CA SER A 135 -5.88 -5.57 6.91
C SER A 135 -7.21 -5.15 6.31
N TRP A 136 -7.21 -4.61 5.10
CA TRP A 136 -8.44 -4.28 4.38
C TRP A 136 -8.26 -4.33 2.88
N THR A 137 -9.38 -4.47 2.19
CA THR A 137 -9.52 -4.36 0.73
C THR A 137 -10.75 -3.51 0.43
N ALA A 138 -10.69 -2.70 -0.62
CA ALA A 138 -11.84 -1.93 -1.09
C ALA A 138 -11.96 -2.09 -2.60
N GLU A 139 -13.19 -2.19 -3.08
CA GLU A 139 -13.50 -2.05 -4.50
C GLU A 139 -13.68 -0.55 -4.79
N LEU A 140 -12.99 -0.05 -5.80
CA LEU A 140 -13.01 1.39 -6.08
C LEU A 140 -14.37 1.80 -6.65
N GLY A 141 -14.89 2.95 -6.21
CA GLY A 141 -16.16 3.50 -6.69
C GLY A 141 -17.43 2.93 -6.06
N THR A 142 -17.35 1.82 -5.30
CA THR A 142 -18.54 1.24 -4.64
C THR A 142 -18.81 1.83 -3.26
N GLY A 143 -17.80 2.45 -2.63
CA GLY A 143 -17.87 2.88 -1.23
C GLY A 143 -17.82 1.72 -0.23
N GLU A 144 -17.55 0.50 -0.70
CA GLU A 144 -17.49 -0.70 0.12
C GLU A 144 -16.05 -1.05 0.47
N LEU A 145 -15.82 -1.33 1.75
CA LEU A 145 -14.57 -1.81 2.29
C LEU A 145 -14.81 -3.10 3.07
N VAL A 146 -13.88 -4.04 2.95
CA VAL A 146 -13.85 -5.26 3.74
C VAL A 146 -12.63 -5.22 4.65
N PHE A 147 -12.84 -5.43 5.94
CA PHE A 147 -11.86 -5.19 6.99
C PHE A 147 -11.63 -6.43 7.85
N ALA A 148 -10.37 -6.70 8.18
CA ALA A 148 -9.92 -7.68 9.15
C ALA A 148 -9.42 -6.92 10.40
N ASN A 149 -10.20 -6.95 11.48
CA ASN A 149 -9.88 -6.28 12.76
C ASN A 149 -8.89 -7.09 13.61
N GLY A 150 -7.73 -7.35 13.06
CA GLY A 150 -6.72 -8.25 13.60
C GLY A 150 -5.79 -8.74 12.50
N SER A 151 -4.83 -9.59 12.84
CA SER A 151 -4.01 -10.24 11.82
C SER A 151 -4.91 -11.01 10.84
N PRO A 152 -4.85 -10.77 9.53
CA PRO A 152 -5.72 -11.43 8.54
C PRO A 152 -5.45 -12.94 8.40
N VAL A 153 -4.43 -13.48 9.07
CA VAL A 153 -4.19 -14.92 9.27
C VAL A 153 -5.12 -15.49 10.35
N GLU A 154 -5.51 -14.67 11.33
CA GLU A 154 -6.20 -15.09 12.56
C GLU A 154 -7.68 -14.69 12.55
N VAL A 155 -8.04 -13.61 11.86
CA VAL A 155 -9.42 -13.10 11.82
C VAL A 155 -9.92 -13.00 10.37
N PRO A 156 -11.21 -13.30 10.12
CA PRO A 156 -11.79 -13.19 8.80
C PRO A 156 -12.02 -11.72 8.40
N TYR A 157 -12.05 -11.48 7.10
CA TYR A 157 -12.52 -10.23 6.51
C TYR A 157 -14.04 -10.10 6.66
N ARG A 158 -14.52 -8.92 7.05
CA ARG A 158 -15.94 -8.59 7.17
C ARG A 158 -16.26 -7.26 6.50
N ALA A 159 -17.44 -7.15 5.90
CA ALA A 159 -17.90 -5.91 5.30
C ALA A 159 -17.94 -4.79 6.36
N PHE A 160 -17.51 -3.60 5.96
CA PHE A 160 -17.50 -2.41 6.78
C PHE A 160 -17.94 -1.23 5.92
N GLY A 161 -19.09 -0.67 6.27
CA GLY A 161 -19.66 0.48 5.57
C GLY A 161 -18.91 1.76 5.96
N LEU A 162 -18.50 2.54 4.96
CA LEU A 162 -18.07 3.91 5.16
C LEU A 162 -19.34 4.76 5.22
N ALA A 163 -19.73 5.15 6.44
CA ALA A 163 -20.87 6.04 6.68
C ALA A 163 -20.60 7.48 6.22
#